data_AF-G4ZE23-F1
#
_entry.id   AF-G4ZE23-F1
#
_cell.length_a   1.000
_cell.length_b   1.000
_cell.length_c   1.000
_cell.angle_alpha   90.00
_cell.angle_beta   90.00
_cell.angle_gamma   90.00
#
_symmetry.space_group_name_H-M   'P 1'
#
loop_
_entity.id
_entity.type
_entity.pdbx_description
1 polymer ?
#
loop_
_entity_poly.entity_id
_entity_poly.type
_entity_poly.pdbx_seq_one_letter_code
_entity_poly.pdbx_strand_id
1 'polypeptide(L)'
;MGLRPVSTPRSGNCQVYLVAQALASCSFSDTPDRLVQAVTALKIGCAARAFIDFPLKYPHAQRKQTLIQLGRGYEKMTQPVSEEEYRRYLIEYGSSSSDPAVFLPEKLWGSNDTLATYGTMLQRDIFVISFVPGKTIW
;
A
#
# COMPACT_ATOMS: atom_id res chain seq x y z
N MET A 1 14.71 -24.41 -6.06
CA MET A 1 13.64 -23.40 -6.22
C MET A 1 13.30 -22.86 -4.84
N GLY A 2 13.06 -21.55 -4.71
CA GLY A 2 12.80 -20.89 -3.42
C GLY A 2 12.46 -19.43 -3.62
N LEU A 3 11.93 -18.79 -2.57
CA LEU A 3 11.65 -17.35 -2.59
C LEU A 3 12.94 -16.56 -2.82
N ARG A 4 12.92 -15.62 -3.77
CA ARG A 4 14.04 -14.73 -4.05
C ARG A 4 13.61 -13.29 -3.82
N PRO A 5 14.38 -12.49 -3.05
CA PRO A 5 14.08 -11.08 -2.93
C PRO A 5 14.28 -10.40 -4.29
N VAL A 6 13.38 -9.48 -4.63
CA VAL A 6 13.50 -8.61 -5.80
C VAL A 6 13.70 -7.17 -5.34
N SER A 7 14.52 -6.43 -6.08
CA SER A 7 14.76 -5.01 -5.79
C SER A 7 13.59 -4.15 -6.25
N THR A 8 13.25 -3.15 -5.44
CA THR A 8 12.27 -2.11 -5.74
C THR A 8 12.89 -0.73 -5.62
N PRO A 9 12.40 0.28 -6.36
CA PRO A 9 12.88 1.65 -6.22
C PRO A 9 12.62 2.19 -4.80
N ARG A 10 13.57 2.97 -4.26
CA ARG A 10 13.45 3.65 -2.96
C ARG A 10 12.66 4.95 -3.12
N SER A 11 11.43 4.86 -3.61
CA SER A 11 10.56 6.01 -3.93
C SER A 11 9.34 6.13 -3.02
N GLY A 12 9.18 5.25 -2.04
CA GLY A 12 7.93 5.12 -1.26
C GLY A 12 6.84 4.30 -1.95
N ASN A 13 7.04 3.90 -3.21
CA ASN A 13 6.15 3.01 -3.96
C ASN A 13 6.53 1.51 -3.84
N CYS A 14 7.49 1.14 -2.98
CA CYS A 14 8.04 -0.23 -2.93
C CYS A 14 6.96 -1.32 -2.79
N GLN A 15 5.95 -1.11 -1.96
CA GLN A 15 4.84 -2.06 -1.77
C GLN A 15 4.11 -2.35 -3.09
N VAL A 16 3.73 -1.33 -3.84
CA VAL A 16 2.95 -1.50 -5.08
C VAL A 16 3.83 -1.98 -6.24
N TYR A 17 5.10 -1.59 -6.29
CA TYR A 17 6.08 -2.18 -7.22
C TYR A 17 6.24 -3.68 -6.99
N LEU A 18 6.34 -4.13 -5.73
CA LEU A 18 6.39 -5.57 -5.42
C LEU A 18 5.14 -6.31 -5.91
N VAL A 19 3.95 -5.73 -5.73
CA VAL A 19 2.70 -6.32 -6.25
C VAL A 19 2.76 -6.42 -7.78
N ALA A 20 3.16 -5.35 -8.47
CA ALA A 20 3.27 -5.34 -9.93
C ALA A 20 4.30 -6.37 -10.45
N GLN A 21 5.49 -6.42 -9.84
CA GLN A 21 6.55 -7.37 -10.18
C GLN A 21 6.13 -8.82 -9.94
N ALA A 22 5.43 -9.10 -8.83
CA ALA A 22 4.90 -10.43 -8.54
C ALA A 22 3.83 -10.87 -9.55
N LEU A 23 2.93 -9.97 -9.95
CA LEU A 23 1.91 -10.25 -10.96
C LEU A 23 2.51 -10.52 -12.35
N ALA A 24 3.51 -9.72 -12.74
CA ALA A 24 4.16 -9.82 -14.03
C ALA A 24 5.27 -10.88 -14.08
N SER A 25 5.66 -11.44 -12.93
CA SER A 25 6.83 -12.33 -12.80
C SER A 25 8.10 -11.72 -13.42
N CYS A 26 8.37 -10.44 -13.15
CA CYS A 26 9.51 -9.72 -13.70
C CYS A 26 10.28 -8.89 -12.64
N SER A 27 11.52 -8.52 -12.97
CA SER A 27 12.31 -7.59 -12.16
C SER A 27 12.11 -6.14 -12.65
N PHE A 28 12.36 -5.17 -11.76
CA PHE A 28 12.26 -3.76 -12.11
C PHE A 28 13.18 -3.36 -13.28
N SER A 29 14.36 -4.00 -13.37
CA SER A 29 15.33 -3.81 -14.45
C SER A 29 14.81 -4.21 -15.83
N ASP A 30 13.83 -5.10 -15.91
CA ASP A 30 13.49 -5.78 -17.16
C ASP A 30 12.53 -4.93 -17.99
N THR A 31 11.56 -4.27 -17.34
CA THR A 31 10.51 -3.48 -17.99
C THR A 31 10.05 -2.29 -17.14
N PRO A 32 10.88 -1.27 -16.91
CA PRO A 32 10.57 -0.17 -15.98
C PRO A 32 9.30 0.60 -16.38
N ASP A 33 9.14 0.96 -17.66
CA ASP A 33 7.98 1.74 -18.13
C ASP A 33 6.65 1.00 -17.97
N ARG A 34 6.65 -0.31 -18.25
CA ARG A 34 5.45 -1.15 -18.06
C ARG A 34 5.10 -1.30 -16.59
N LEU A 35 6.10 -1.39 -15.71
CA LEU A 35 5.88 -1.42 -14.27
C LEU A 35 5.32 -0.10 -13.76
N VAL A 36 5.78 1.05 -14.26
CA VAL A 36 5.20 2.36 -13.92
C VAL A 36 3.72 2.42 -14.29
N GLN A 37 3.36 1.93 -15.48
CA GLN A 37 1.96 1.86 -15.93
C GLN A 37 1.13 0.93 -15.03
N ALA A 38 1.65 -0.27 -14.72
CA ALA A 38 0.98 -1.22 -13.85
C ALA A 38 0.79 -0.66 -12.42
N VAL A 39 1.83 -0.02 -11.87
CA VAL A 39 1.76 0.62 -10.54
C VAL A 39 0.72 1.74 -10.52
N THR A 40 0.67 2.57 -11.56
CA THR A 40 -0.35 3.63 -11.68
C THR A 40 -1.76 3.04 -11.69
N ALA A 41 -1.99 2.01 -12.52
CA ALA A 41 -3.29 1.34 -12.58
C ALA A 41 -3.67 0.68 -11.25
N LEU A 42 -2.69 0.04 -10.58
CA LEU A 42 -2.89 -0.58 -9.27
C LEU A 42 -3.30 0.46 -8.21
N LYS A 43 -2.60 1.60 -8.12
CA LYS A 43 -2.92 2.65 -7.12
C LYS A 43 -4.33 3.22 -7.32
N ILE A 44 -4.69 3.53 -8.57
CA ILE A 44 -6.03 4.02 -8.92
C ILE A 44 -7.09 2.97 -8.55
N GLY A 45 -6.88 1.71 -8.95
CA GLY A 45 -7.79 0.62 -8.64
C GLY A 45 -7.92 0.37 -7.13
N CYS A 46 -6.81 0.45 -6.38
CA CYS A 46 -6.80 0.30 -4.93
C CYS A 46 -7.64 1.38 -4.25
N ALA A 47 -7.46 2.64 -4.63
CA ALA A 47 -8.26 3.75 -4.10
C ALA A 47 -9.76 3.54 -4.39
N ALA A 48 -10.11 3.18 -5.63
CA ALA A 48 -11.49 2.89 -6.00
C ALA A 48 -12.07 1.71 -5.20
N ARG A 49 -11.34 0.59 -5.09
CA ARG A 49 -11.78 -0.61 -4.36
C ARG A 49 -11.89 -0.37 -2.86
N ALA A 50 -11.08 0.50 -2.30
CA ALA A 50 -11.11 0.83 -0.88
C ALA A 50 -12.41 1.51 -0.44
N PHE A 51 -13.11 2.22 -1.34
CA PHE A 51 -14.37 2.90 -0.99
C PHE A 51 -15.60 1.99 -0.93
N ILE A 52 -15.52 0.78 -1.50
CA ILE A 52 -16.60 -0.20 -1.41
C ILE A 52 -16.65 -0.75 0.02
N ASP A 53 -17.83 -0.69 0.63
CA ASP A 53 -18.10 -1.09 2.02
C ASP A 53 -17.19 -0.39 3.05
N PHE A 54 -16.78 0.85 2.76
CA PHE A 54 -15.77 1.57 3.54
C PHE A 54 -15.96 1.54 5.07
N PRO A 55 -17.15 1.81 5.64
CA PRO A 55 -17.32 1.82 7.10
C PRO A 55 -17.15 0.44 7.74
N LEU A 56 -17.50 -0.63 7.00
CA LEU A 56 -17.34 -2.01 7.44
C LEU A 56 -15.88 -2.45 7.33
N LYS A 57 -15.22 -2.07 6.23
CA LYS A 57 -13.85 -2.46 5.93
C LYS A 57 -12.82 -1.76 6.83
N TYR A 58 -13.09 -0.53 7.23
CA TYR A 58 -12.17 0.27 8.04
C TYR A 58 -12.86 0.87 9.27
N PRO A 59 -13.03 0.10 10.37
CA PRO A 59 -13.51 0.64 11.63
C PRO A 59 -12.62 1.76 12.17
N HIS A 60 -13.18 2.63 13.04
CA HIS A 60 -12.48 3.81 13.57
C HIS A 60 -11.09 3.49 14.14
N ALA A 61 -10.96 2.46 14.97
CA ALA A 61 -9.70 2.10 15.61
C ALA A 61 -8.61 1.76 14.58
N GLN A 62 -8.96 1.03 13.52
CA GLN A 62 -8.05 0.66 12.43
C GLN A 62 -7.62 1.90 11.64
N ARG A 63 -8.57 2.75 11.21
CA ARG A 63 -8.26 4.01 10.51
C ARG A 63 -7.29 4.86 11.30
N LYS A 64 -7.57 5.06 12.60
CA LYS A 64 -6.72 5.85 13.49
C LYS A 64 -5.30 5.28 13.58
N GLN A 65 -5.17 3.97 13.75
CA GLN A 65 -3.88 3.30 13.84
C GLN A 65 -3.06 3.48 12.55
N THR A 66 -3.67 3.26 11.39
CA THR A 66 -3.01 3.44 10.08
C THR A 66 -2.62 4.90 9.86
N LEU A 67 -3.49 5.86 10.20
CA LEU A 67 -3.17 7.29 10.09
C LEU A 67 -2.00 7.69 11.00
N ILE A 68 -1.92 7.18 12.23
CA ILE A 68 -0.79 7.45 13.14
C ILE A 68 0.51 6.92 12.54
N GLN A 69 0.51 5.69 12.00
CA GLN A 69 1.68 5.10 11.35
C GLN A 69 2.16 5.88 10.13
N LEU A 70 1.24 6.53 9.41
CA LEU A 70 1.54 7.38 8.26
C LEU A 70 1.88 8.83 8.63
N GLY A 71 1.93 9.17 9.92
CA GLY A 71 2.14 10.55 10.38
C GLY A 71 0.98 11.52 10.04
N ARG A 72 -0.21 10.98 9.74
CA ARG A 72 -1.45 11.72 9.45
C ARG A 72 -2.41 11.75 10.64
N GLY A 73 -2.15 10.93 11.65
CA GLY A 73 -3.03 10.67 12.78
C GLY A 73 -2.50 11.13 14.12
N TYR A 74 -3.38 11.16 15.12
CA TYR A 74 -3.05 11.41 16.53
C TYR A 74 -4.00 10.62 17.45
N GLU A 75 -3.58 10.35 18.68
CA GLU A 75 -4.27 9.40 19.57
C GLU A 75 -5.73 9.73 19.87
N LYS A 76 -6.03 11.03 20.01
CA LYS A 76 -7.37 11.55 20.37
C LYS A 76 -8.24 11.89 19.17
N MET A 77 -7.88 11.43 17.97
CA MET A 77 -8.66 11.67 16.77
C MET A 77 -10.05 11.05 16.89
N THR A 78 -11.10 11.84 16.62
CA THR A 78 -12.49 11.38 16.72
C THR A 78 -12.88 10.51 15.51
N GLN A 79 -13.99 9.78 15.62
CA GLN A 79 -14.48 8.95 14.52
C GLN A 79 -14.70 9.73 13.21
N PRO A 80 -15.40 10.89 13.20
CA PRO A 80 -15.59 11.68 11.97
C PRO A 80 -14.28 12.19 11.38
N VAL A 81 -13.36 12.67 12.22
CA VAL A 81 -12.06 13.19 11.76
C VAL A 81 -11.21 12.08 11.16
N SER A 82 -11.14 10.91 11.82
CA SER A 82 -10.41 9.75 11.27
C SER A 82 -11.01 9.23 9.98
N GLU A 83 -12.33 9.35 9.80
CA GLU A 83 -12.99 8.95 8.57
C GLU A 83 -12.59 9.86 7.41
N GLU A 84 -12.77 11.16 7.60
CA GLU A 84 -12.45 12.16 6.57
C GLU A 84 -10.97 12.07 6.17
N GLU A 85 -10.07 12.04 7.16
CA GLU A 85 -8.64 12.02 6.90
C GLU A 85 -8.20 10.71 6.23
N TYR A 86 -8.82 9.57 6.57
CA TYR A 86 -8.51 8.29 5.94
C TYR A 86 -9.03 8.21 4.50
N ARG A 87 -10.21 8.77 4.22
CA ARG A 87 -10.71 8.91 2.84
C ARG A 87 -9.76 9.78 2.01
N ARG A 88 -9.28 10.89 2.59
CA ARG A 88 -8.29 11.77 1.96
C ARG A 88 -6.99 11.04 1.66
N TYR A 89 -6.47 10.25 2.62
CA TYR A 89 -5.31 9.38 2.40
C TYR A 89 -5.49 8.47 1.18
N LEU A 90 -6.61 7.75 1.08
CA LEU A 90 -6.82 6.81 -0.03
C LEU A 90 -6.88 7.51 -1.39
N ILE A 91 -7.48 8.69 -1.46
CA ILE A 91 -7.52 9.52 -2.67
C ILE A 91 -6.12 9.99 -3.04
N GLU A 92 -5.38 10.57 -2.09
CA GLU A 92 -4.01 11.05 -2.31
C GLU A 92 -3.05 9.91 -2.66
N TYR A 93 -3.20 8.74 -2.02
CA TYR A 93 -2.45 7.53 -2.35
C TYR A 93 -2.71 7.13 -3.80
N GLY A 94 -3.98 7.04 -4.21
CA GLY A 94 -4.39 6.64 -5.56
C GLY A 94 -3.91 7.58 -6.67
N SER A 95 -3.76 8.88 -6.37
CA SER A 95 -3.33 9.91 -7.32
C SER A 95 -1.83 10.26 -7.25
N SER A 96 -1.12 9.77 -6.23
CA SER A 96 0.30 10.07 -6.05
C SER A 96 1.19 9.44 -7.14
N SER A 97 2.32 10.09 -7.43
CA SER A 97 3.23 9.69 -8.51
C SER A 97 3.68 8.21 -8.39
N SER A 98 3.72 7.52 -9.52
CA SER A 98 4.30 6.18 -9.67
C SER A 98 5.74 6.23 -10.19
N ASP A 99 6.24 7.41 -10.54
CA ASP A 99 7.58 7.59 -11.09
C ASP A 99 8.65 7.10 -10.10
N PRO A 100 9.54 6.18 -10.49
CA PRO A 100 10.61 5.67 -9.64
C PRO A 100 11.63 6.74 -9.23
N ALA A 101 11.75 7.84 -9.97
CA ALA A 101 12.64 8.95 -9.66
C ALA A 101 12.05 9.93 -8.63
N VAL A 102 10.73 9.87 -8.36
CA VAL A 102 10.06 10.75 -7.41
C VAL A 102 9.98 10.09 -6.04
N PHE A 103 10.57 10.72 -5.03
CA PHE A 103 10.44 10.28 -3.64
C PHE A 103 9.11 10.74 -3.03
N LEU A 104 8.21 9.80 -2.73
CA LEU A 104 6.95 10.11 -2.06
C LEU A 104 7.16 10.36 -0.57
N PRO A 105 6.49 11.37 0.01
CA PRO A 105 6.48 11.55 1.46
C PRO A 105 5.78 10.36 2.14
N GLU A 106 6.22 10.03 3.36
CA GLU A 106 5.75 8.87 4.14
C GLU A 106 4.22 8.84 4.32
N LYS A 107 3.59 10.00 4.45
CA LYS A 107 2.13 10.16 4.52
C LYS A 107 1.36 9.63 3.30
N LEU A 108 2.06 9.29 2.20
CA LEU A 108 1.49 8.71 0.98
C LEU A 108 1.97 7.28 0.70
N TRP A 109 2.65 6.64 1.66
CA TRP A 109 3.11 5.27 1.48
C TRP A 109 1.97 4.27 1.60
N GLY A 110 2.21 3.06 1.06
CA GLY A 110 1.31 1.93 1.26
C GLY A 110 1.28 1.47 2.71
N SER A 111 0.15 0.95 3.14
CA SER A 111 -0.10 0.38 4.47
C SER A 111 -0.55 -1.08 4.36
N ASN A 112 -0.79 -1.75 5.49
CA ASN A 112 -1.41 -3.08 5.48
C ASN A 112 -2.80 -3.05 4.83
N ASP A 113 -3.51 -1.92 4.97
CA ASP A 113 -4.85 -1.74 4.42
C ASP A 113 -4.86 -1.63 2.89
N THR A 114 -3.86 -0.96 2.30
CA THR A 114 -3.70 -0.93 0.84
C THR A 114 -3.31 -2.32 0.33
N LEU A 115 -2.46 -3.06 1.06
CA LEU A 115 -2.09 -4.42 0.69
C LEU A 115 -3.27 -5.41 0.73
N ALA A 116 -4.07 -5.38 1.80
CA ALA A 116 -5.30 -6.17 1.89
C ALA A 116 -6.30 -5.80 0.77
N THR A 117 -6.32 -4.52 0.40
CA THR A 117 -7.14 -4.04 -0.72
C THR A 117 -6.64 -4.58 -2.05
N TYR A 118 -5.32 -4.63 -2.29
CA TYR A 118 -4.75 -5.30 -3.46
C TYR A 118 -5.15 -6.76 -3.52
N GLY A 119 -5.04 -7.51 -2.42
CA GLY A 119 -5.41 -8.94 -2.40
C GLY A 119 -6.88 -9.15 -2.77
N THR A 120 -7.77 -8.33 -2.21
CA THR A 120 -9.21 -8.38 -2.53
C THR A 120 -9.49 -7.97 -3.99
N MET A 121 -8.85 -6.90 -4.47
CA MET A 121 -9.03 -6.37 -5.82
C MET A 121 -8.56 -7.35 -6.89
N LEU A 122 -7.42 -7.98 -6.66
CA LEU A 122 -6.78 -8.91 -7.60
C LEU A 122 -7.32 -10.34 -7.47
N GLN A 123 -8.17 -10.60 -6.48
CA GLN A 123 -8.65 -11.93 -6.10
C GLN A 123 -7.48 -12.90 -5.87
N ARG A 124 -6.48 -12.46 -5.10
CA ARG A 124 -5.27 -13.22 -4.79
C ARG A 124 -4.86 -13.02 -3.35
N ASP A 125 -4.43 -14.10 -2.71
CA ASP A 125 -3.80 -14.04 -1.40
C ASP A 125 -2.41 -13.41 -1.52
N ILE A 126 -2.11 -12.47 -0.62
CA ILE A 126 -0.80 -11.82 -0.52
C ILE A 126 -0.18 -12.22 0.83
N PHE A 127 0.89 -13.00 0.76
CA PHE A 127 1.67 -13.40 1.94
C PHE A 127 2.82 -12.42 2.16
N VAL A 128 2.88 -11.81 3.34
CA VAL A 128 3.98 -10.92 3.74
C VAL A 128 4.88 -11.65 4.71
N ILE A 129 6.16 -11.72 4.40
CA ILE A 129 7.19 -12.25 5.30
C ILE A 129 8.02 -11.07 5.79
N SER A 130 8.02 -10.85 7.10
CA SER A 130 8.80 -9.81 7.75
C SER A 130 9.71 -10.40 8.82
N PHE A 131 10.93 -9.87 8.92
CA PHE A 131 11.80 -10.16 10.05
C PHE A 131 11.41 -9.23 11.20
N VAL A 132 11.09 -9.83 12.35
CA VAL A 132 10.81 -9.08 13.59
C VAL A 132 11.94 -9.37 14.58
N PRO A 133 12.85 -8.41 14.82
CA PRO A 133 13.93 -8.61 15.78
C PRO A 133 13.39 -9.00 17.16
N GLY A 134 13.93 -10.05 17.77
CA GLY A 134 13.58 -10.48 19.13
C GLY A 134 12.33 -11.37 19.27
N LYS A 135 11.65 -11.72 18.17
CA LYS A 135 10.62 -12.77 18.17
C LYS A 135 11.14 -14.02 17.44
N THR A 136 11.59 -15.01 18.21
CA THR A 136 11.93 -16.32 17.67
C THR A 136 10.64 -17.06 17.36
N ILE A 137 10.38 -17.31 16.07
CA ILE A 137 9.26 -18.12 15.61
C ILE A 137 9.76 -19.58 15.67
N TRP A 138 9.36 -20.31 16.70
CA TRP A 138 9.46 -21.77 16.76
C TRP A 138 8.09 -22.36 16.41
#